data_AF-A0AAW3JTT9-F1
#
_entry.id   AF-A0AAW3JTT9-F1
#
_cell.length_a   1.000
_cell.length_b   1.000
_cell.length_c   1.000
_cell.angle_alpha   90.00
_cell.angle_beta   90.00
_cell.angle_gamma   90.00
#
_symmetry.space_group_name_H-M   'P 1'
#
loop_
_entity.id
_entity.type
_entity.pdbx_description
1 polymer ?
#
loop_
_entity_poly.entity_id
_entity_poly.type
_entity_poly.pdbx_seq_one_letter_code
_entity_poly.pdbx_strand_id
1 'polypeptide(L)'
;MDKFIPVITIVVYYGENPWDGALSLHEMLNIPKEVEPFVNDYKMHLIEARKNNLKLHNINNIDLFNLLEILLNKDEKLKETKEKAIQYASEHDVDKSVIMTVAGAANCKMDYDMIAGKGSVDMCTVFEETRFEGRLEGRLEGKLEGRAEEIIETGHEFGLSEEEILIRLQKKLDVSLQKAQEYFKMFSK
;
A
#
# COMPACT_ATOMS: atom_id res chain seq x y z
N MET A 1 -15.96 -21.31 49.69
CA MET A 1 -16.39 -21.31 48.29
C MET A 1 -15.20 -20.83 47.48
N ASP A 2 -14.69 -21.68 46.58
CA ASP A 2 -13.68 -21.26 45.62
C ASP A 2 -14.32 -20.28 44.64
N LYS A 3 -13.68 -19.12 44.48
CA LYS A 3 -14.05 -18.11 43.49
C LYS A 3 -12.98 -18.11 42.42
N PHE A 4 -13.38 -18.21 41.16
CA PHE A 4 -12.46 -18.06 40.04
C PHE A 4 -11.97 -16.62 39.94
N ILE A 5 -10.73 -16.48 39.47
CA ILE A 5 -10.19 -15.19 39.06
C ILE A 5 -10.87 -14.82 37.74
N PRO A 6 -11.47 -13.62 37.62
CA PRO A 6 -12.11 -13.20 36.38
C PRO A 6 -11.09 -13.07 35.25
N VAL A 7 -11.45 -13.54 34.06
CA VAL A 7 -10.67 -13.41 32.83
C VAL A 7 -11.43 -12.51 31.87
N ILE A 8 -10.75 -11.51 31.33
CA ILE A 8 -11.29 -10.62 30.30
C ILE A 8 -10.50 -10.87 29.02
N THR A 9 -11.21 -11.15 27.92
CA THR A 9 -10.61 -11.33 26.59
C THR A 9 -10.89 -10.10 25.74
N ILE A 10 -9.83 -9.50 25.20
CA ILE A 10 -9.90 -8.38 24.27
C ILE A 10 -9.26 -8.82 22.97
N VAL A 11 -9.94 -8.58 21.86
CA VAL A 11 -9.44 -8.87 20.51
C VAL A 11 -8.98 -7.55 19.89
N VAL A 12 -7.69 -7.47 19.55
CA VAL A 12 -7.13 -6.33 18.82
C VAL A 12 -7.03 -6.71 17.36
N TYR A 13 -7.81 -6.04 16.52
CA TYR A 13 -7.84 -6.25 15.08
C TYR A 13 -7.09 -5.14 14.36
N TYR A 14 -6.03 -5.50 13.65
CA TYR A 14 -5.15 -4.61 12.89
C TYR A 14 -5.19 -4.91 11.40
N GLY A 15 -6.30 -5.48 10.90
CA GLY A 15 -6.47 -5.77 9.48
C GLY A 15 -6.66 -4.51 8.64
N GLU A 16 -6.42 -4.64 7.33
CA GLU A 16 -6.45 -3.51 6.41
C GLU A 16 -7.87 -2.95 6.17
N ASN A 17 -8.91 -3.78 6.32
CA ASN A 17 -10.30 -3.39 6.10
C ASN A 17 -11.00 -3.22 7.45
N PRO A 18 -12.08 -2.41 7.56
CA PRO A 18 -12.88 -2.38 8.78
C PRO A 18 -13.39 -3.79 9.11
N TRP A 19 -13.49 -4.10 10.41
CA TRP A 19 -14.09 -5.36 10.84
C TRP A 19 -15.58 -5.42 10.47
N ASP A 20 -15.98 -6.51 9.82
CA ASP A 20 -17.36 -6.76 9.36
C ASP A 20 -17.96 -8.07 9.91
N GLY A 21 -17.23 -8.76 10.79
CA GLY A 21 -17.68 -10.01 11.41
C GLY A 21 -18.57 -9.81 12.63
N ALA A 22 -19.16 -10.92 13.10
CA ALA A 22 -19.94 -10.95 14.32
C ALA A 22 -19.14 -10.54 15.56
N LEU A 23 -19.79 -9.80 16.47
CA LEU A 23 -19.25 -9.40 17.78
C LEU A 23 -19.82 -10.24 18.93
N SER A 24 -20.68 -11.20 18.62
CA SER A 24 -21.31 -12.06 19.61
C SER A 24 -21.63 -13.43 19.03
N LEU A 25 -21.75 -14.46 19.89
CA LEU A 25 -22.09 -15.80 19.44
C LEU A 25 -23.49 -15.83 18.79
N HIS A 26 -24.42 -15.04 19.31
CA HIS A 26 -25.78 -14.93 18.75
C HIS A 26 -25.78 -14.38 17.33
N GLU A 27 -24.89 -13.44 16.99
CA GLU A 27 -24.76 -12.94 15.60
C GLU A 27 -24.21 -14.00 14.62
N MET A 28 -23.46 -15.00 15.12
CA MET A 28 -22.90 -16.07 14.28
C MET A 28 -23.86 -17.23 14.04
N LEU A 29 -24.79 -17.45 14.97
CA LEU A 29 -25.66 -18.63 14.97
C LEU A 29 -27.05 -18.28 14.45
N ASN A 30 -27.65 -19.19 13.67
CA ASN A 30 -29.06 -19.09 13.33
C ASN A 30 -29.91 -19.74 14.44
N ILE A 31 -30.27 -18.95 15.47
CA ILE A 31 -30.94 -19.44 16.68
C ILE A 31 -32.46 -19.22 16.60
N PRO A 32 -33.29 -20.27 16.76
CA PRO A 32 -34.74 -20.10 16.92
C PRO A 32 -35.11 -19.34 18.21
N LYS A 33 -36.12 -18.47 18.15
CA LYS A 33 -36.53 -17.61 19.29
C LYS A 33 -36.93 -18.38 20.53
N GLU A 34 -37.45 -19.59 20.35
CA GLU A 34 -37.89 -20.46 21.44
C GLU A 34 -36.71 -20.96 22.29
N VAL A 35 -35.51 -21.07 21.70
CA VAL A 35 -34.32 -21.60 22.36
C VAL A 35 -33.26 -20.53 22.68
N GLU A 36 -33.39 -19.34 22.10
CA GLU A 36 -32.48 -18.18 22.31
C GLU A 36 -32.17 -17.90 23.79
N PRO A 37 -33.14 -17.92 24.74
CA PRO A 37 -32.84 -17.66 26.16
C PRO A 37 -31.94 -18.70 26.84
N PHE A 38 -31.80 -19.88 26.24
CA PHE A 38 -31.01 -20.98 26.79
C PHE A 38 -29.60 -21.07 26.17
N VAL A 39 -29.32 -20.26 25.14
CA VAL A 39 -28.01 -20.22 24.47
C VAL A 39 -27.19 -19.08 25.06
N ASN A 40 -26.01 -19.41 25.60
CA ASN A 40 -25.09 -18.40 26.11
C ASN A 40 -24.62 -17.47 24.99
N ASP A 41 -24.75 -16.17 25.19
CA ASP A 41 -24.24 -15.18 24.26
C ASP A 41 -22.85 -14.67 24.67
N TYR A 42 -21.81 -15.29 24.10
CA TYR A 42 -20.44 -14.86 24.35
C TYR A 42 -20.13 -13.62 23.52
N LYS A 43 -19.90 -12.48 24.21
CA LYS A 43 -19.53 -11.21 23.58
C LYS A 43 -18.03 -11.14 23.30
N MET A 44 -17.67 -10.59 22.14
CA MET A 44 -16.29 -10.26 21.77
C MET A 44 -16.04 -8.76 22.01
N HIS A 45 -15.08 -8.45 22.88
CA HIS A 45 -14.60 -7.08 23.05
C HIS A 45 -13.55 -6.77 21.98
N LEU A 46 -14.01 -6.23 20.85
CA LEU A 46 -13.16 -5.88 19.73
C LEU A 46 -12.63 -4.45 19.82
N ILE A 47 -11.34 -4.29 19.57
CA ILE A 47 -10.66 -3.01 19.35
C ILE A 47 -10.06 -3.03 17.96
N GLU A 48 -10.47 -2.10 17.11
CA GLU A 48 -9.85 -1.90 15.79
C GLU A 48 -8.65 -0.95 15.95
N ALA A 49 -7.44 -1.43 15.68
CA ALA A 49 -6.21 -0.64 15.85
C ALA A 49 -6.17 0.61 14.97
N ARG A 50 -6.91 0.61 13.85
CA ARG A 50 -7.09 1.75 12.95
C ARG A 50 -7.96 2.89 13.53
N LYS A 51 -8.51 2.72 14.73
CA LYS A 51 -9.32 3.72 15.44
C LYS A 51 -8.70 3.95 16.80
N ASN A 52 -7.99 5.07 17.00
CA ASN A 52 -7.36 5.32 18.29
C ASN A 52 -8.22 6.21 19.21
N ASN A 53 -9.37 5.70 19.63
CA ASN A 53 -10.18 6.33 20.68
C ASN A 53 -9.92 5.74 22.07
N LEU A 54 -8.74 5.13 22.27
CA LEU A 54 -8.38 4.39 23.47
C LEU A 54 -7.73 5.31 24.51
N LYS A 55 -8.01 5.06 25.79
CA LYS A 55 -7.34 5.71 26.92
C LYS A 55 -6.28 4.77 27.48
N LEU A 56 -5.09 4.84 26.91
CA LEU A 56 -3.95 4.02 27.31
C LEU A 56 -3.06 4.80 28.29
N HIS A 57 -2.45 4.10 29.24
CA HIS A 57 -1.54 4.70 30.24
C HIS A 57 -0.07 4.43 29.96
N ASN A 58 0.24 3.39 29.18
CA ASN A 58 1.59 3.04 28.80
C ASN A 58 1.96 3.75 27.49
N ILE A 59 3.07 4.49 27.49
CA ILE A 59 3.49 5.31 26.35
C ILE A 59 3.75 4.48 25.09
N ASN A 60 4.42 3.32 25.22
CA ASN A 60 4.67 2.43 24.08
C ASN A 60 3.36 1.93 23.46
N ASN A 61 2.34 1.67 24.27
CA ASN A 61 1.03 1.30 23.76
C ASN A 61 0.34 2.50 23.07
N ILE A 62 0.45 3.71 23.63
CA ILE A 62 -0.07 4.93 22.99
C ILE A 62 0.56 5.08 21.60
N ASP A 63 1.89 4.99 21.51
CA ASP A 63 2.63 5.12 20.25
C ASP A 63 2.30 4.03 19.26
N LEU A 64 2.17 2.77 19.72
CA LEU A 64 1.76 1.65 18.90
C LEU A 64 0.42 1.91 18.22
N PHE A 65 -0.60 2.33 18.98
CA PHE A 65 -1.94 2.57 18.43
C PHE A 65 -2.02 3.83 17.57
N ASN A 66 -1.30 4.91 17.92
CA ASN A 66 -1.20 6.10 17.07
C ASN A 66 -0.54 5.79 15.72
N LEU A 67 0.58 5.06 15.73
CA LEU A 67 1.25 4.67 14.50
C LEU A 67 0.41 3.71 13.65
N LEU A 68 -0.31 2.76 14.26
CA LEU A 68 -1.24 1.89 13.54
C LEU A 68 -2.40 2.67 12.94
N GLU A 69 -2.95 3.66 13.64
CA GLU A 69 -4.00 4.55 13.10
C GLU A 69 -3.51 5.32 11.87
N ILE A 70 -2.30 5.90 11.93
CA ILE A 70 -1.69 6.59 10.80
C ILE A 70 -1.54 5.61 9.63
N LEU A 71 -0.85 4.47 9.85
CA LEU A 71 -0.41 3.57 8.78
C LEU A 71 -1.54 2.74 8.16
N LEU A 72 -2.59 2.44 8.91
CA LEU A 72 -3.75 1.71 8.41
C LEU A 72 -4.82 2.65 7.82
N ASN A 73 -4.57 3.97 7.79
CA ASN A 73 -5.47 4.92 7.16
C ASN A 73 -5.41 4.82 5.63
N LYS A 74 -6.52 4.38 5.02
CA LYS A 74 -6.67 4.20 3.57
C LYS A 74 -7.20 5.44 2.84
N ASP A 75 -7.62 6.48 3.57
CA ASP A 75 -8.16 7.70 2.96
C ASP A 75 -7.03 8.59 2.40
N GLU A 76 -5.78 8.36 2.84
CA GLU A 76 -4.59 9.13 2.46
C GLU A 76 -3.68 8.37 1.50
N LYS A 77 -2.83 9.09 0.77
CA LYS A 77 -1.83 8.47 -0.10
C LYS A 77 -0.73 7.84 0.75
N LEU A 78 -0.27 6.66 0.35
CA LEU A 78 0.81 5.92 1.03
C LEU A 78 2.05 6.77 1.37
N LYS A 79 2.44 7.70 0.48
CA LYS A 79 3.56 8.61 0.72
C LYS A 79 3.32 9.54 1.90
N GLU A 80 2.15 10.20 1.93
CA GLU A 80 1.74 11.13 2.99
C GLU A 80 1.62 10.39 4.32
N THR A 81 1.04 9.18 4.30
CA THR A 81 0.92 8.31 5.46
C THR A 81 2.28 7.95 6.06
N LYS A 82 3.27 7.61 5.21
CA LYS A 82 4.64 7.30 5.65
C LYS A 82 5.34 8.53 6.24
N GLU A 83 5.23 9.68 5.60
CA GLU A 83 5.80 10.94 6.10
C GLU A 83 5.24 11.29 7.49
N LYS A 84 3.92 11.14 7.69
CA LYS A 84 3.28 11.34 8.99
C LYS A 84 3.76 10.34 10.05
N ALA A 85 3.94 9.07 9.69
CA ALA A 85 4.43 8.06 10.63
C ALA A 85 5.87 8.34 11.08
N ILE A 86 6.73 8.76 10.14
CA ILE A 86 8.13 9.16 10.44
C ILE A 86 8.13 10.41 11.34
N GLN A 87 7.32 11.42 10.99
CA GLN A 87 7.21 12.64 11.78
C GLN A 87 6.74 12.34 13.21
N TYR A 88 5.66 11.56 13.37
CA TYR A 88 5.15 11.16 14.68
C TYR A 88 6.23 10.44 15.48
N ALA A 89 6.92 9.46 14.88
CA ALA A 89 7.93 8.67 15.56
C ALA A 89 9.11 9.53 16.04
N SER A 90 9.54 10.50 15.23
CA SER A 90 10.60 11.43 15.58
C SER A 90 10.19 12.41 16.68
N GLU A 91 8.96 12.93 16.66
CA GLU A 91 8.46 13.90 17.64
C GLU A 91 8.27 13.27 19.03
N HIS A 92 7.92 11.99 19.08
CA HIS A 92 7.58 11.27 20.32
C HIS A 92 8.71 10.38 20.84
N ASP A 93 9.88 10.38 20.19
CA ASP A 93 11.02 9.50 20.51
C ASP A 93 10.59 8.03 20.68
N VAL A 94 9.83 7.53 19.70
CA VAL A 94 9.15 6.23 19.82
C VAL A 94 10.17 5.09 19.94
N ASP A 95 9.91 4.20 20.90
CA ASP A 95 10.80 3.08 21.17
C ASP A 95 10.97 2.16 19.94
N LYS A 96 12.20 1.66 19.76
CA LYS A 96 12.56 0.77 18.65
C LYS A 96 11.65 -0.44 18.53
N SER A 97 11.32 -1.07 19.66
CA SER A 97 10.47 -2.25 19.70
C SER A 97 9.05 -1.96 19.21
N VAL A 98 8.54 -0.74 19.48
CA VAL A 98 7.23 -0.29 18.99
C VAL A 98 7.27 -0.11 17.48
N ILE A 99 8.28 0.59 16.95
CA ILE A 99 8.45 0.79 15.49
C ILE A 99 8.50 -0.55 14.76
N MET A 100 9.30 -1.51 15.26
CA MET A 100 9.39 -2.84 14.63
C MET A 100 8.07 -3.62 14.72
N THR A 101 7.35 -3.50 15.84
CA THR A 101 6.04 -4.15 16.02
C THR A 101 5.01 -3.61 15.03
N VAL A 102 4.94 -2.29 14.88
CA VAL A 102 4.06 -1.62 13.92
C VAL A 102 4.39 -2.03 12.49
N ALA A 103 5.67 -2.05 12.11
CA ALA A 103 6.11 -2.44 10.77
C ALA A 103 5.67 -3.87 10.42
N GLY A 104 5.82 -4.81 11.35
CA GLY A 104 5.34 -6.18 11.18
C GLY A 104 3.81 -6.28 11.09
N ALA A 105 3.08 -5.55 11.96
CA ALA A 105 1.62 -5.61 12.02
C ALA A 105 0.93 -5.00 10.79
N ALA A 106 1.45 -3.87 10.28
CA ALA A 106 0.87 -3.17 9.13
C ALA A 106 1.22 -3.83 7.78
N ASN A 107 1.98 -4.94 7.77
CA ASN A 107 2.55 -5.57 6.57
C ASN A 107 3.24 -4.58 5.62
N CYS A 108 3.65 -3.44 6.18
CA CYS A 108 4.41 -2.45 5.48
C CYS A 108 5.85 -2.98 5.46
N LYS A 109 6.44 -3.11 4.27
CA LYS A 109 7.89 -3.24 4.10
C LYS A 109 8.55 -1.92 4.51
N MET A 110 8.35 -1.52 5.76
CA MET A 110 8.86 -0.30 6.35
C MET A 110 10.16 -0.66 7.03
N ASP A 111 11.22 -0.04 6.56
CA ASP A 111 12.52 -0.20 7.18
C ASP A 111 12.54 0.54 8.53
N TYR A 112 12.98 -0.15 9.59
CA TYR A 112 13.11 0.46 10.92
C TYR A 112 13.96 1.74 10.85
N ASP A 113 14.98 1.73 9.98
CA ASP A 113 15.92 2.84 9.78
C ASP A 113 15.26 4.08 9.14
N MET A 114 14.13 3.92 8.42
CA MET A 114 13.35 5.07 7.90
C MET A 114 12.61 5.83 9.01
N ILE A 115 12.08 5.11 10.00
CA ILE A 115 11.22 5.70 11.05
C ILE A 115 12.03 6.16 12.25
N ALA A 116 13.14 5.47 12.57
CA ALA A 116 13.97 5.80 13.71
C ALA A 116 14.86 7.04 13.52
N GLY A 117 14.94 7.61 12.31
CA GLY A 117 15.76 8.78 12.00
C GLY A 117 17.27 8.61 12.27
N LYS A 118 17.71 7.41 12.67
CA LYS A 118 19.10 7.10 13.02
C LYS A 118 19.86 6.73 11.76
N GLY A 119 20.20 7.76 11.01
CA GLY A 119 21.40 7.84 10.18
C GLY A 119 21.71 6.63 9.32
N SER A 120 20.98 6.48 8.21
CA SER A 120 21.59 6.45 6.89
C SER A 120 20.50 6.67 5.85
N VAL A 121 20.54 7.79 5.13
CA VAL A 121 19.93 7.85 3.80
C VAL A 121 20.86 7.03 2.90
N ASP A 122 20.83 5.71 3.03
CA ASP A 122 21.80 4.85 2.36
C ASP A 122 21.11 4.00 1.30
N MET A 123 21.13 4.57 0.10
CA MET A 123 21.29 3.85 -1.16
C MET A 123 20.12 2.97 -1.63
N CYS A 124 19.49 2.14 -0.79
CA CYS A 124 18.41 1.24 -1.21
C CYS A 124 17.13 1.97 -1.60
N THR A 125 16.79 3.10 -0.99
CA THR A 125 15.62 3.91 -1.38
C THR A 125 15.81 4.55 -2.74
N VAL A 126 16.99 5.13 -2.97
CA VAL A 126 17.37 5.65 -4.30
C VAL A 126 17.37 4.52 -5.33
N PHE A 127 17.90 3.34 -5.03
CA PHE A 127 17.91 2.22 -5.97
C PHE A 127 16.53 1.60 -6.19
N GLU A 128 15.66 1.53 -5.20
CA GLU A 128 14.30 1.01 -5.37
C GLU A 128 13.37 2.00 -6.09
N GLU A 129 13.48 3.30 -5.79
CA GLU A 129 12.79 4.37 -6.53
C GLU A 129 13.32 4.43 -7.97
N THR A 130 14.64 4.48 -8.18
CA THR A 130 15.26 4.43 -9.52
C THR A 130 14.88 3.15 -10.28
N ARG A 131 14.77 1.99 -9.61
CA ARG A 131 14.39 0.72 -10.25
C ARG A 131 12.88 0.63 -10.52
N PHE A 132 12.06 1.31 -9.75
CA PHE A 132 10.61 1.40 -9.99
C PHE A 132 10.33 2.39 -11.12
N GLU A 133 10.96 3.56 -11.10
CA GLU A 133 10.93 4.56 -12.18
C GLU A 133 11.46 3.96 -13.48
N GLY A 134 12.66 3.33 -13.47
CA GLY A 134 13.22 2.68 -14.65
C GLY A 134 12.37 1.51 -15.17
N ARG A 135 11.59 0.83 -14.31
CA ARG A 135 10.61 -0.19 -14.77
C ARG A 135 9.35 0.42 -15.36
N LEU A 136 8.89 1.55 -14.85
CA LEU A 136 7.75 2.29 -15.39
C LEU A 136 8.10 2.95 -16.71
N GLU A 137 9.23 3.66 -16.76
CA GLU A 137 9.80 4.26 -17.98
C GLU A 137 10.06 3.17 -19.02
N GLY A 138 10.79 2.10 -18.69
CA GLY A 138 11.04 1.01 -19.63
C GLY A 138 9.77 0.31 -20.14
N ARG A 139 8.69 0.27 -19.34
CA ARG A 139 7.40 -0.30 -19.77
C ARG A 139 6.62 0.66 -20.68
N LEU A 140 6.69 1.96 -20.43
CA LEU A 140 6.08 2.98 -21.29
C LEU A 140 6.84 3.10 -22.60
N GLU A 141 8.16 3.14 -22.54
CA GLU A 141 9.07 3.18 -23.68
C GLU A 141 8.90 1.92 -24.54
N GLY A 142 8.93 0.72 -23.95
CA GLY A 142 8.70 -0.52 -24.71
C GLY A 142 7.32 -0.62 -25.36
N LYS A 143 6.28 0.01 -24.81
CA LYS A 143 4.97 0.10 -25.46
C LYS A 143 4.95 1.07 -26.65
N LEU A 144 5.66 2.19 -26.52
CA LEU A 144 5.78 3.18 -27.59
C LEU A 144 6.63 2.64 -28.73
N GLU A 145 7.75 1.99 -28.42
CA GLU A 145 8.62 1.31 -29.38
C GLU A 145 7.87 0.21 -30.13
N GLY A 146 7.16 -0.69 -29.45
CA GLY A 146 6.39 -1.75 -30.11
C GLY A 146 5.28 -1.23 -31.03
N ARG A 147 4.66 -0.09 -30.68
CA ARG A 147 3.70 0.58 -31.58
C ARG A 147 4.37 1.27 -32.76
N ALA A 148 5.56 1.84 -32.56
CA ALA A 148 6.32 2.47 -33.63
C ALA A 148 6.78 1.42 -34.66
N GLU A 149 7.32 0.30 -34.19
CA GLU A 149 7.71 -0.85 -35.02
C GLU A 149 6.52 -1.35 -35.85
N GLU A 150 5.36 -1.57 -35.22
CA GLU A 150 4.13 -1.99 -35.93
C GLU A 150 3.73 -0.98 -37.03
N ILE A 151 3.78 0.33 -36.75
CA ILE A 151 3.43 1.37 -37.73
C ILE A 151 4.40 1.37 -38.92
N ILE A 152 5.68 1.14 -38.68
CA ILE A 152 6.74 1.15 -39.70
C ILE A 152 6.65 -0.12 -40.56
N GLU A 153 6.56 -1.29 -39.94
CA GLU A 153 6.44 -2.58 -40.62
C GLU A 153 5.21 -2.60 -41.52
N THR A 154 4.04 -2.24 -40.96
CA THR A 154 2.80 -2.09 -41.73
C THR A 154 2.96 -1.06 -42.86
N GLY A 155 3.66 0.05 -42.60
CA GLY A 155 3.90 1.07 -43.61
C GLY A 155 4.68 0.55 -44.81
N HIS A 156 5.72 -0.26 -44.57
CA HIS A 156 6.50 -0.91 -45.61
C HIS A 156 5.69 -1.99 -46.35
N GLU A 157 4.93 -2.83 -45.64
CA GLU A 157 4.07 -3.84 -46.25
C GLU A 157 3.05 -3.24 -47.24
N PHE A 158 2.49 -2.07 -46.91
CA PHE A 158 1.55 -1.36 -47.76
C PHE A 158 2.21 -0.41 -48.77
N GLY A 159 3.54 -0.37 -48.86
CA GLY A 159 4.28 0.45 -49.82
C GLY A 159 4.14 1.96 -49.61
N LEU A 160 3.94 2.40 -48.36
CA LEU A 160 3.88 3.83 -48.02
C LEU A 160 5.23 4.50 -48.20
N SER A 161 5.21 5.79 -48.52
CA SER A 161 6.43 6.58 -48.54
C SER A 161 6.94 6.84 -47.12
N GLU A 162 8.25 7.09 -46.98
CA GLU A 162 8.86 7.44 -45.70
C GLU A 162 8.16 8.64 -45.04
N GLU A 163 7.79 9.66 -45.83
CA GLU A 163 7.07 10.84 -45.35
C GLU A 163 5.71 10.49 -44.74
N GLU A 164 4.97 9.56 -45.34
CA GLU A 164 3.67 9.11 -44.84
C GLU A 164 3.79 8.31 -43.53
N ILE A 165 4.83 7.48 -43.41
CA ILE A 165 5.13 6.72 -42.19
C ILE A 165 5.51 7.68 -41.06
N LEU A 166 6.35 8.68 -41.32
CA LEU A 166 6.74 9.70 -40.35
C LEU A 166 5.55 10.53 -39.87
N ILE A 167 4.60 10.88 -40.76
CA ILE A 167 3.36 11.57 -40.38
C ILE A 167 2.49 10.68 -39.48
N ARG A 168 2.39 9.38 -39.79
CA ARG A 168 1.60 8.43 -38.98
C ARG A 168 2.21 8.21 -37.60
N LEU A 169 3.53 8.12 -37.49
CA LEU A 169 4.25 8.02 -36.21
C LEU A 169 3.96 9.23 -35.33
N GLN A 170 4.16 10.45 -35.86
CA GLN A 170 3.87 11.68 -35.11
C GLN A 170 2.42 11.76 -34.66
N LYS A 171 1.47 11.46 -35.54
CA LYS A 171 0.04 11.59 -35.24
C LYS A 171 -0.48 10.50 -34.28
N LYS A 172 -0.02 9.26 -34.40
CA LYS A 172 -0.52 8.13 -33.59
C LYS A 172 0.19 8.00 -32.25
N LEU A 173 1.45 8.42 -32.16
CA LEU A 173 2.24 8.33 -30.93
C LEU A 173 2.34 9.68 -30.20
N ASP A 174 1.83 10.76 -30.80
CA ASP A 174 1.93 12.13 -30.27
C ASP A 174 3.39 12.53 -29.98
N VAL A 175 4.26 12.26 -30.95
CA VAL A 175 5.71 12.49 -30.85
C VAL A 175 6.18 13.53 -31.85
N SER A 176 7.31 14.18 -31.56
CA SER A 176 7.92 15.15 -32.47
C SER A 176 8.43 14.48 -33.76
N LEU A 177 8.59 15.26 -34.84
CA LEU A 177 9.20 14.79 -36.09
C LEU A 177 10.57 14.14 -35.85
N GLN A 178 11.38 14.73 -34.98
CA GLN A 178 12.71 14.21 -34.64
C GLN A 178 12.62 12.82 -33.99
N LYS A 179 11.68 12.63 -33.05
CA LYS A 179 11.47 11.32 -32.40
C LYS A 179 10.87 10.29 -33.35
N ALA A 180 9.98 10.71 -34.26
CA ALA A 180 9.47 9.85 -35.32
C ALA A 180 10.57 9.39 -36.29
N GLN A 181 11.51 10.27 -36.64
CA GLN A 181 12.68 9.92 -37.46
C GLN A 181 13.63 8.96 -36.74
N GLU A 182 13.81 9.11 -35.42
CA GLU A 182 14.57 8.16 -34.61
C GLU A 182 13.94 6.76 -34.65
N TYR A 183 12.65 6.65 -34.36
CA TYR A 183 11.94 5.37 -34.45
C TYR A 183 11.99 4.78 -35.86
N PHE A 184 11.77 5.62 -36.89
CA PHE A 184 11.87 5.18 -38.28
C PHE A 184 13.25 4.59 -38.57
N LYS A 185 14.34 5.27 -38.22
CA LYS A 185 15.71 4.73 -38.40
C LYS A 185 16.00 3.47 -37.59
N MET A 186 15.39 3.34 -36.42
CA MET A 186 15.64 2.22 -35.50
C MET A 186 14.94 0.93 -35.95
N PHE A 187 13.76 1.04 -36.57
CA PHE A 187 12.92 -0.09 -36.95
C PHE A 187 12.73 -0.28 -38.47
N SER A 188 13.13 0.69 -39.30
CA SER A 188 13.30 0.52 -40.75
C SER A 188 14.48 -0.42 -40.99
N LYS A 189 14.18 -1.67 -41.36
CA LYS A 189 15.18 -2.68 -41.76
C LYS A 189 15.46 -2.64 -43.24
#